data_AF-A0A3C1Y841-F1
#
_entry.id   AF-A0A3C1Y841-F1
#
_cell.length_a   1.000
_cell.length_b   1.000
_cell.length_c   1.000
_cell.angle_alpha   90.00
_cell.angle_beta   90.00
_cell.angle_gamma   90.00
#
_symmetry.space_group_name_H-M   'P 1'
#
loop_
_entity.id
_entity.type
_entity.pdbx_description
1 polymer ?
#
loop_
_entity_poly.entity_id
_entity_poly.type
_entity_poly.pdbx_seq_one_letter_code
_entity_poly.pdbx_strand_id
1 'polypeptide(L)'
;ETFYRERRHLQLKRFHLDQQPASPANVVLFFATGPDTQVEHACRLLNEATPCAAAWYRDIVTPSTGLVDIYAPGVSKARAVQELAARTGARRIVVFGDNLN
;
A
#
# COMPACT_ATOMS: atom_id res chain seq x y z
N GLU A 1 -5.27 -8.72 17.85
CA GLU A 1 -5.23 -7.79 19.00
C GLU A 1 -3.81 -7.32 19.35
N THR A 2 -2.83 -8.22 19.42
CA THR A 2 -1.42 -7.94 19.75
C THR A 2 -0.81 -6.80 18.92
N PHE A 3 -1.04 -6.78 17.61
CA PHE A 3 -0.50 -5.75 16.70
C PHE A 3 -0.78 -4.31 17.17
N TYR A 4 -2.04 -4.03 17.54
CA TYR A 4 -2.47 -2.70 17.99
C TYR A 4 -1.88 -2.36 19.37
N ARG A 5 -2.01 -3.29 20.34
CA ARG A 5 -1.59 -3.05 21.73
C ARG A 5 -0.10 -2.70 21.83
N GLU A 6 0.73 -3.37 21.05
CA GLU A 6 2.19 -3.13 21.00
C GLU A 6 2.57 -1.78 20.35
N ARG A 7 1.69 -1.18 19.54
CA ARG A 7 2.06 -0.05 18.68
C ARG A 7 1.33 1.24 19.01
N ARG A 8 0.24 1.18 19.78
CA ARG A 8 -0.62 2.34 20.09
C ARG A 8 0.07 3.46 20.89
N HIS A 9 1.22 3.18 21.50
CA HIS A 9 1.96 4.10 22.36
C HIS A 9 3.20 4.71 21.67
N LEU A 10 3.48 4.36 20.41
CA LEU A 10 4.65 4.87 19.69
C LEU A 10 4.45 6.33 19.28
N GLN A 11 5.49 7.15 19.43
CA GLN A 11 5.44 8.59 19.15
C GLN A 11 5.00 8.93 17.71
N LEU A 12 5.47 8.14 16.74
CA LEU A 12 5.27 8.38 15.31
C LEU A 12 4.15 7.53 14.70
N LYS A 13 3.54 6.61 15.45
CA LYS A 13 2.47 5.73 14.93
C LYS A 13 1.20 5.93 15.74
N ARG A 14 0.21 6.55 15.10
CA ARG A 14 -1.11 6.82 15.67
C ARG A 14 -2.15 6.02 14.93
N PHE A 15 -3.12 5.50 15.67
CA PHE A 15 -4.26 4.78 15.11
C PHE A 15 -5.48 5.68 15.18
N HIS A 16 -6.08 5.96 14.03
CA HIS A 16 -7.34 6.67 13.90
C HIS A 16 -8.37 5.64 13.42
N LEU A 17 -9.29 5.27 14.30
CA LEU A 17 -10.37 4.32 14.00
C LEU A 17 -11.65 5.11 13.73
N ASP A 18 -12.42 4.64 12.74
CA ASP A 18 -13.70 5.24 12.31
C ASP A 18 -13.61 6.74 11.99
N GLN A 19 -12.44 7.15 11.47
CA GLN A 19 -12.12 8.53 11.11
C GLN A 19 -11.61 8.58 9.67
N GLN A 20 -11.99 9.63 8.96
CA GLN A 20 -11.44 9.93 7.64
C GLN A 20 -10.17 10.78 7.79
N PRO A 21 -9.19 10.66 6.87
CA PRO A 21 -8.06 11.56 6.86
C PRO A 21 -8.52 13.00 6.62
N ALA A 22 -7.86 13.97 7.24
CA ALA A 22 -8.19 15.39 7.07
C ALA A 22 -8.09 15.87 5.60
N SER A 23 -7.26 15.20 4.79
CA SER A 23 -7.16 15.43 3.36
C SER A 23 -6.67 14.17 2.63
N PRO A 24 -7.24 13.82 1.47
CA PRO A 24 -6.71 12.75 0.60
C PRO A 24 -5.25 12.98 0.18
N ALA A 25 -4.81 14.24 0.08
CA ALA A 25 -3.44 14.58 -0.30
C ALA A 25 -2.38 14.14 0.75
N ASN A 26 -2.82 13.86 1.98
CA ASN A 26 -1.95 13.39 3.05
C ASN A 26 -1.96 11.85 3.18
N VAL A 27 -2.62 11.15 2.26
CA VAL A 27 -2.71 9.69 2.25
C VAL A 27 -1.61 9.13 1.35
N VAL A 28 -0.73 8.33 1.93
CA VAL A 28 0.35 7.66 1.20
C VAL A 28 -0.16 6.41 0.47
N LEU A 29 -1.14 5.72 1.06
CA LEU A 29 -1.67 4.45 0.59
C LEU A 29 -3.12 4.28 1.07
N PHE A 30 -4.02 3.92 0.17
CA PHE A 30 -5.26 3.26 0.55
C PHE A 30 -5.07 1.74 0.46
N PHE A 31 -5.53 1.05 1.48
CA PHE A 31 -5.38 -0.40 1.60
C PHE A 31 -6.74 -1.02 1.92
N ALA A 32 -7.06 -2.14 1.27
CA ALA A 32 -8.24 -2.93 1.57
C ALA A 32 -7.95 -4.43 1.47
N THR A 33 -8.80 -5.24 2.13
CA THR A 33 -8.71 -6.69 2.12
C THR A 33 -10.10 -7.32 2.06
N GLY A 34 -10.20 -8.51 1.49
CA GLY A 34 -11.46 -9.23 1.31
C GLY A 34 -11.25 -10.55 0.56
N PRO A 35 -12.33 -11.23 0.13
CA PRO A 35 -12.22 -12.41 -0.73
C PRO A 35 -11.42 -12.11 -2.00
N ASP A 36 -10.46 -12.97 -2.35
CA ASP A 36 -9.52 -12.76 -3.45
C ASP A 36 -10.17 -12.34 -4.78
N THR A 37 -11.21 -13.06 -5.20
CA THR A 37 -11.99 -12.77 -6.42
C THR A 37 -12.66 -11.40 -6.41
N GLN A 38 -13.14 -10.94 -5.26
CA GLN A 38 -13.76 -9.62 -5.13
C GLN A 38 -12.71 -8.51 -5.16
N VAL A 39 -11.56 -8.75 -4.51
CA VAL A 39 -10.44 -7.80 -4.50
C VAL A 39 -9.83 -7.66 -5.89
N GLU A 40 -9.61 -8.76 -6.60
CA GLU A 40 -9.17 -8.77 -7.99
C GLU A 40 -10.11 -7.95 -8.89
N HIS A 41 -11.41 -8.23 -8.78
CA HIS A 41 -12.43 -7.52 -9.54
C HIS A 41 -12.47 -6.02 -9.22
N ALA A 42 -12.41 -5.65 -7.94
CA ALA A 42 -12.37 -4.26 -7.50
C ALA A 42 -11.10 -3.55 -8.01
N CYS A 43 -9.94 -4.20 -7.95
CA CYS A 43 -8.67 -3.65 -8.46
C CYS A 43 -8.77 -3.34 -9.96
N ARG A 44 -9.37 -4.23 -10.75
CA ARG A 44 -9.63 -3.99 -12.18
C ARG A 44 -10.50 -2.76 -12.40
N LEU A 45 -11.63 -2.67 -11.69
CA LEU A 45 -12.54 -1.52 -11.80
C LEU A 45 -11.88 -0.20 -11.39
N LEU A 46 -11.05 -0.21 -10.35
CA LEU A 46 -10.32 0.98 -9.90
C LEU A 46 -9.34 1.50 -10.97
N ASN A 47 -8.61 0.60 -11.62
CA ASN A 47 -7.69 0.95 -12.70
C ASN A 47 -8.41 1.40 -13.97
N GLU A 48 -9.65 0.95 -14.21
CA GLU A 48 -10.49 1.41 -15.32
C GLU A 48 -11.15 2.77 -15.04
N ALA A 49 -11.55 3.03 -13.79
CA ALA A 49 -12.34 4.20 -13.42
C ALA A 49 -11.49 5.38 -12.93
N THR A 50 -10.21 5.17 -12.58
CA THR A 50 -9.36 6.19 -11.95
C THR A 50 -7.94 6.17 -12.51
N PRO A 51 -7.20 7.29 -12.43
CA PRO A 51 -5.78 7.33 -12.79
C PRO A 51 -4.86 6.75 -11.69
N CYS A 52 -5.41 6.26 -10.58
CA CYS A 52 -4.65 5.69 -9.48
C CYS A 52 -3.94 4.40 -9.92
N ALA A 53 -2.85 4.07 -9.23
CA ALA A 53 -2.15 2.82 -9.45
C ALA A 53 -2.63 1.80 -8.40
N ALA A 54 -3.57 0.92 -8.78
CA ALA A 54 -4.04 -0.16 -7.92
C ALA A 54 -3.35 -1.48 -8.26
N ALA A 55 -2.86 -2.18 -7.24
CA ALA A 55 -2.26 -3.50 -7.34
C ALA A 55 -2.81 -4.43 -6.26
N TRP A 56 -3.14 -5.67 -6.62
CA TRP A 56 -3.66 -6.65 -5.68
C TRP A 56 -2.79 -7.91 -5.65
N TYR A 57 -2.85 -8.61 -4.52
CA TYR A 57 -2.12 -9.86 -4.29
C TYR A 57 -2.85 -10.71 -3.25
N ARG A 58 -2.57 -12.03 -3.24
CA ARG A 58 -3.12 -12.94 -2.22
C ARG A 58 -2.33 -12.84 -0.93
N ASP A 59 -3.02 -12.99 0.20
CA ASP A 59 -2.41 -13.12 1.51
C ASP A 59 -1.68 -14.47 1.61
N ILE A 60 -0.41 -14.44 2.02
CA ILE A 60 0.42 -15.65 2.14
C ILE A 60 0.01 -16.52 3.34
N VAL A 61 -0.63 -15.92 4.35
CA VAL A 61 -1.12 -16.59 5.56
C VAL A 61 -2.57 -17.06 5.36
N THR A 62 -3.38 -16.29 4.62
CA THR A 62 -4.81 -16.59 4.40
C THR A 62 -5.13 -16.72 2.90
N PRO A 63 -4.99 -17.91 2.29
CA PRO A 63 -4.98 -18.08 0.83
C PRO A 63 -6.23 -17.62 0.06
N SER A 64 -7.38 -17.52 0.73
CA SER A 64 -8.65 -17.02 0.15
C SER A 64 -8.84 -15.51 0.30
N THR A 65 -7.88 -14.82 0.91
CA THR A 65 -7.93 -13.38 1.16
C THR A 65 -7.04 -12.66 0.17
N GLY A 66 -7.61 -11.70 -0.54
CA GLY A 66 -6.88 -10.71 -1.33
C GLY A 66 -6.58 -9.46 -0.50
N LEU A 67 -5.47 -8.81 -0.85
CA LEU A 67 -5.09 -7.48 -0.42
C LEU A 67 -5.02 -6.59 -1.66
N VAL A 68 -5.42 -5.33 -1.54
CA VAL A 68 -5.23 -4.32 -2.59
C VAL A 68 -4.59 -3.08 -2.02
N ASP A 69 -3.50 -2.66 -2.67
CA ASP A 69 -2.83 -1.39 -2.47
C ASP A 69 -3.27 -0.41 -3.56
N ILE A 70 -3.64 0.80 -3.19
CA ILE A 70 -4.05 1.86 -4.12
C ILE A 70 -3.20 3.09 -3.87
N TYR A 71 -2.38 3.44 -4.86
CA TYR A 71 -1.48 4.59 -4.81
C TYR A 71 -1.94 5.72 -5.72
N ALA A 72 -1.42 6.92 -5.47
CA ALA A 72 -1.59 8.05 -6.37
C ALA A 72 -1.00 7.75 -7.78
N PRO A 73 -1.46 8.45 -8.82
CA PRO A 73 -1.03 8.21 -10.19
C PRO A 73 0.51 8.21 -10.34
N GLY A 74 1.04 7.16 -10.98
CA GLY A 74 2.46 7.02 -11.28
C GLY A 74 3.36 6.63 -10.09
N VAL A 75 2.80 6.40 -8.90
CA VAL A 75 3.54 5.92 -7.73
C VAL A 75 3.78 4.41 -7.82
N SER A 76 5.01 4.00 -7.56
CA SER A 76 5.41 2.60 -7.36
C SER A 76 6.62 2.53 -6.43
N LYS A 77 6.87 1.38 -5.79
CA LYS A 77 8.07 1.18 -4.97
C LYS A 77 9.35 1.41 -5.78
N ALA A 78 9.38 0.95 -7.02
CA ALA A 78 10.50 1.14 -7.94
C ALA A 78 10.78 2.63 -8.18
N ARG A 79 9.75 3.42 -8.51
CA ARG A 79 9.91 4.87 -8.73
C ARG A 79 10.34 5.59 -7.46
N ALA A 80 9.77 5.22 -6.31
CA ALA A 80 10.15 5.82 -5.02
C ALA A 80 11.63 5.59 -4.69
N VAL A 81 12.16 4.38 -4.89
CA VAL A 81 13.57 4.07 -4.65
C VAL A 81 14.47 4.78 -5.65
N GLN A 82 14.07 4.90 -6.91
CA GLN A 82 14.80 5.68 -7.92
C GLN A 82 14.91 7.16 -7.54
N GLU A 83 13.80 7.78 -7.10
CA GLU A 83 13.82 9.16 -6.62
C GLU A 83 14.69 9.34 -5.39
N LEU A 84 14.64 8.40 -4.45
CA LEU A 84 15.49 8.43 -3.25
C LEU A 84 16.97 8.32 -3.60
N ALA A 85 17.33 7.44 -4.55
CA ALA A 85 18.71 7.30 -5.01
C ALA A 85 19.22 8.60 -5.65
N ALA A 86 18.39 9.25 -6.48
CA ALA A 86 18.72 10.54 -7.08
C ALA A 86 18.95 11.64 -6.02
N ARG A 87 18.09 11.70 -4.99
CA ARG A 87 18.20 12.70 -3.91
C ARG A 87 19.42 12.50 -3.01
N THR A 88 19.87 11.26 -2.85
CA THR A 88 20.99 10.91 -1.94
C THR A 88 22.33 10.77 -2.65
N GLY A 89 22.33 10.69 -4.00
CA GLY A 89 23.52 10.38 -4.79
C GLY A 89 23.92 8.90 -4.73
N ALA A 90 23.03 8.01 -4.29
CA ALA A 90 23.30 6.58 -4.25
C ALA A 90 23.50 6.03 -5.67
N ARG A 91 24.63 5.33 -5.87
CA ARG A 91 25.00 4.78 -7.20
C ARG A 91 24.60 3.32 -7.40
N ARG A 92 24.20 2.64 -6.33
CA ARG A 92 23.80 1.24 -6.35
C ARG A 92 22.51 1.09 -5.57
N ILE A 93 21.54 0.43 -6.21
CA ILE A 93 20.27 0.03 -5.61
C ILE A 93 20.30 -1.49 -5.52
N VAL A 94 19.98 -2.03 -4.33
CA VAL A 94 19.76 -3.46 -4.12
C VAL A 94 18.37 -3.59 -3.51
N VAL A 95 17.51 -4.38 -4.15
CA VAL A 95 16.11 -4.57 -3.72
C VAL A 95 15.91 -6.03 -3.34
N PHE A 96 15.22 -6.25 -2.24
CA PHE A 96 14.74 -7.56 -1.81
C PHE A 96 13.22 -7.46 -1.75
N GLY A 97 12.52 -8.43 -2.34
CA GLY A 97 11.08 -8.47 -2.40
C GLY A 97 10.56 -9.90 -2.41
N ASP A 98 9.40 -10.08 -1.82
CA ASP A 98 8.69 -11.35 -1.64
C ASP A 98 7.36 -11.39 -2.38
N ASN A 99 6.93 -10.28 -3.00
CA ASN A 99 5.65 -10.17 -3.71
C ASN A 99 5.69 -9.20 -4.91
N LEU A 100 4.59 -9.15 -5.66
CA LEU A 100 4.38 -8.42 -6.92
C LEU A 100 4.56 -6.89 -6.83
N ASN A 101 4.42 -6.31 -5.63
CA ASN A 101 4.39 -4.88 -5.36
C ASN A 101 5.73 -4.29 -4.91
#